data_AF-A0A222VUV7-F1
#
_entry.id   AF-A0A222VUV7-F1
#
_cell.length_a   1.000
_cell.length_b   1.000
_cell.length_c   1.000
_cell.angle_alpha   90.00
_cell.angle_beta   90.00
_cell.angle_gamma   90.00
#
_symmetry.space_group_name_H-M   'P 1'
#
loop_
_entity.id
_entity.type
_entity.pdbx_description
1 polymer ?
#
loop_
_entity_poly.entity_id
_entity_poly.type
_entity_poly.pdbx_seq_one_letter_code
_entity_poly.pdbx_strand_id
1 'polypeptide(L)'
;MRRLLGAVIIANILAGALVLRIPNAPAELAAAAPPRQCDWNTEYERTIKELGEDPRDVVRVAGIARKGQAYLDAHMIGINPTTPCDMVSSVIRHEWAHVQQGRLAGGLDAAWRKYGDRLEIVADCTSWLLGSKHTPYRQQRIDDHFPGCTAADLADARELLGFRSPADVSVR
;
A
#
# COMPACT_ATOMS: atom_id res chain seq x y z
N MET A 1 60.42 31.56 -14.16
CA MET A 1 60.38 30.89 -12.85
C MET A 1 59.65 29.57 -13.00
N ARG A 2 60.39 28.47 -13.10
CA ARG A 2 59.87 27.10 -13.22
C ARG A 2 60.35 26.34 -11.99
N ARG A 3 59.44 25.76 -11.20
CA ARG A 3 59.75 24.69 -10.25
C ARG A 3 58.71 23.57 -10.42
N LEU A 4 59.25 22.42 -10.81
CA LEU A 4 58.67 21.09 -10.80
C LEU A 4 58.32 20.65 -9.37
N LEU A 5 57.26 19.84 -9.24
CA LEU A 5 57.01 18.78 -8.24
C LEU A 5 55.58 18.28 -8.55
N GLY A 6 55.32 17.12 -9.16
CA GLY A 6 56.00 15.84 -9.02
C GLY A 6 55.40 15.07 -7.85
N ALA A 7 54.16 14.60 -7.98
CA ALA A 7 53.55 13.67 -7.03
C ALA A 7 53.29 12.35 -7.76
N VAL A 8 54.07 11.34 -7.36
CA VAL A 8 54.04 9.96 -7.84
C VAL A 8 53.84 9.07 -6.60
N ILE A 9 53.22 7.90 -6.81
CA ILE A 9 53.20 6.68 -5.96
C ILE A 9 52.25 6.85 -4.73
N ILE A 10 51.35 5.93 -4.36
CA ILE A 10 51.46 4.48 -4.33
C ILE A 10 50.07 3.82 -4.46
N ALA A 11 49.84 3.08 -5.55
CA ALA A 11 48.74 2.13 -5.66
C ALA A 11 49.14 0.84 -4.94
N ASN A 12 48.58 0.60 -3.75
CA ASN A 12 48.73 -0.66 -3.03
C ASN A 12 47.83 -1.72 -3.68
N ILE A 13 48.43 -2.61 -4.49
CA ILE A 13 47.81 -3.85 -4.95
C ILE A 13 47.89 -4.84 -3.79
N LEU A 14 46.85 -4.87 -2.96
CA LEU A 14 46.64 -5.94 -1.99
C LEU A 14 45.93 -7.10 -2.71
N ALA A 15 46.75 -8.06 -3.12
CA ALA A 15 46.30 -9.40 -3.51
C ALA A 15 45.74 -10.11 -2.27
N GLY A 16 44.48 -9.84 -1.95
CA GLY A 16 43.72 -10.58 -0.95
C GLY A 16 43.30 -11.93 -1.52
N ALA A 17 43.81 -13.00 -0.92
CA ALA A 17 43.47 -14.38 -1.25
C ALA A 17 41.95 -14.59 -1.30
N LEU A 18 41.44 -14.88 -2.50
CA LEU A 18 40.06 -15.28 -2.74
C LEU A 18 39.86 -16.69 -2.16
N VAL A 19 39.52 -16.78 -0.88
CA VAL A 19 38.99 -18.00 -0.29
C VAL A 19 37.55 -18.15 -0.80
N LEU A 20 37.39 -18.91 -1.88
CA LEU A 20 36.10 -19.43 -2.34
C LEU A 20 35.50 -20.32 -1.22
N ARG A 21 34.79 -19.70 -0.26
CA ARG A 21 33.84 -20.43 0.59
C ARG A 21 32.69 -20.84 -0.30
N ILE A 22 32.74 -22.08 -0.80
CA ILE A 22 31.57 -22.78 -1.32
C ILE A 22 30.66 -23.02 -0.10
N PRO A 23 29.48 -22.39 0.02
CA PRO A 23 28.54 -22.76 1.05
C PRO A 23 28.02 -24.16 0.74
N ASN A 24 28.58 -25.16 1.44
CA ASN A 24 28.01 -26.48 1.57
C ASN A 24 26.71 -26.38 2.37
N ALA A 25 25.57 -26.44 1.68
CA ALA A 25 24.44 -27.30 2.01
C ALA A 25 23.31 -27.02 1.00
N PRO A 26 22.66 -28.05 0.43
CA PRO A 26 21.32 -27.84 -0.10
C PRO A 26 20.48 -27.32 1.06
N ALA A 27 19.87 -26.15 0.88
CA ALA A 27 18.85 -25.69 1.80
C ALA A 27 17.83 -26.82 1.90
N GLU A 28 17.80 -27.49 3.06
CA GLU A 28 16.69 -28.33 3.46
C GLU A 28 15.45 -27.49 3.16
N LEU A 29 14.65 -27.93 2.17
CA LEU A 29 13.43 -27.27 1.76
C LEU A 29 12.59 -27.14 3.02
N ALA A 30 12.70 -26.00 3.70
CA ALA A 30 11.96 -25.73 4.92
C ALA A 30 10.52 -26.01 4.56
N ALA A 31 9.95 -27.02 5.21
CA ALA A 31 8.59 -27.45 4.95
C ALA A 31 7.72 -26.18 4.93
N ALA A 32 7.02 -25.95 3.82
CA ALA A 32 6.20 -24.77 3.66
C ALA A 32 5.33 -24.65 4.91
N ALA A 33 5.42 -23.51 5.60
CA ALA A 33 4.60 -23.27 6.79
C ALA A 33 3.15 -23.61 6.43
N PRO A 34 2.42 -24.32 7.32
CA PRO A 34 1.05 -24.71 7.03
C PRO A 34 0.25 -23.47 6.61
N PRO A 35 -0.68 -23.58 5.65
CA PRO A 35 -1.45 -22.44 5.18
C PRO A 35 -2.08 -21.76 6.38
N ARG A 36 -1.75 -20.48 6.58
CA ARG A 36 -2.24 -19.69 7.70
C ARG A 36 -3.76 -19.72 7.64
N GLN A 37 -4.40 -20.33 8.63
CA GLN A 37 -5.84 -20.22 8.79
C GLN A 37 -6.15 -18.74 8.99
N CYS A 38 -6.92 -18.16 8.07
CA CYS A 38 -7.23 -16.75 8.10
C CYS A 38 -8.21 -16.48 9.24
N ASP A 39 -7.80 -15.67 10.21
CA ASP A 39 -8.67 -15.16 11.27
C ASP A 39 -9.10 -13.73 10.93
N TRP A 40 -10.42 -13.52 10.84
CA TRP A 40 -10.99 -12.26 10.37
C TRP A 40 -10.63 -11.08 11.26
N ASN A 41 -10.70 -11.26 12.58
CA ASN A 41 -10.39 -10.21 13.56
C ASN A 41 -8.90 -9.84 13.50
N THR A 42 -8.04 -10.84 13.40
CA THR A 42 -6.59 -10.65 13.25
C THR A 42 -6.27 -9.88 11.97
N GLU A 43 -6.89 -10.24 10.83
CA GLU A 43 -6.70 -9.52 9.57
C GLU A 43 -7.20 -8.08 9.63
N TYR A 44 -8.37 -7.86 10.24
CA TYR A 44 -8.96 -6.53 10.46
C TYR A 44 -8.05 -5.63 11.29
N GLU A 45 -7.69 -6.07 12.50
CA GLU A 45 -6.86 -5.29 13.43
C GLU A 45 -5.46 -5.03 12.89
N ARG A 46 -4.85 -6.05 12.28
CA ARG A 46 -3.54 -5.92 11.65
C ARG A 46 -3.58 -4.87 10.54
N THR A 47 -4.59 -4.91 9.67
CA THR A 47 -4.66 -3.98 8.53
C THR A 47 -4.84 -2.54 9.00
N ILE A 48 -5.71 -2.28 9.98
CA ILE A 48 -5.89 -0.94 10.57
C ILE A 48 -4.56 -0.43 11.14
N LYS A 49 -3.86 -1.29 11.89
CA LYS A 49 -2.55 -0.95 12.48
C LYS A 49 -1.49 -0.67 11.42
N GLU A 50 -1.44 -1.46 10.33
CA GLU A 50 -0.51 -1.24 9.21
C GLU A 50 -0.76 0.11 8.52
N LEU A 51 -2.02 0.53 8.41
CA LEU A 51 -2.40 1.82 7.84
C LEU A 51 -2.17 3.00 8.80
N GLY A 52 -2.03 2.72 10.10
CA GLY A 52 -1.88 3.76 11.12
C GLY A 52 -3.18 4.54 11.41
N GLU A 53 -4.33 3.97 11.05
CA GLU A 53 -5.64 4.58 11.31
C GLU A 53 -6.08 4.40 12.77
N ASP A 54 -6.93 5.32 13.25
CA ASP A 54 -7.62 5.14 14.52
C ASP A 54 -8.64 3.99 14.38
N PRO A 55 -8.61 2.95 15.23
CA PRO A 55 -9.58 1.87 15.19
C PRO A 55 -11.04 2.32 15.35
N ARG A 56 -11.29 3.53 15.86
CA ARG A 56 -12.64 4.11 15.97
C ARG A 56 -13.18 4.60 14.63
N ASP A 57 -12.32 4.89 13.67
CA ASP A 57 -12.69 5.36 12.33
C ASP A 57 -12.91 4.19 11.35
N VAL A 58 -12.58 2.97 11.76
CA VAL A 58 -12.86 1.74 11.01
C VAL A 58 -13.86 0.91 11.80
N VAL A 59 -15.09 0.84 11.30
CA VAL A 59 -16.24 0.26 12.00
C VAL A 59 -16.82 -0.94 11.25
N ARG A 60 -17.36 -1.90 12.01
CA ARG A 60 -18.11 -3.03 11.44
C ARG A 60 -19.55 -2.60 11.23
N VAL A 61 -20.03 -2.68 10.00
CA VAL A 61 -21.39 -2.26 9.65
C VAL A 61 -22.14 -3.46 9.06
N ALA A 62 -23.10 -3.99 9.82
CA ALA A 62 -23.97 -5.05 9.32
C ALA A 62 -25.01 -4.46 8.34
N GLY A 63 -25.37 -5.23 7.31
CA GLY A 63 -26.45 -4.86 6.39
C GLY A 63 -26.08 -3.92 5.25
N ILE A 64 -24.81 -3.50 5.11
CA ILE A 64 -24.35 -2.85 3.88
C ILE A 64 -24.30 -3.87 2.74
N ALA A 65 -24.76 -3.48 1.55
CA ALA A 65 -24.82 -4.38 0.40
C ALA A 65 -23.45 -4.76 -0.17
N ARG A 66 -22.41 -3.98 0.16
CA ARG A 66 -21.04 -4.15 -0.31
C ARG A 66 -20.17 -4.81 0.79
N LYS A 67 -18.93 -5.18 0.43
CA LYS A 67 -17.94 -5.72 1.40
C LYS A 67 -17.36 -4.60 2.29
N GLY A 68 -17.23 -3.40 1.73
CA GLY A 68 -16.82 -2.19 2.43
C GLY A 68 -17.56 -0.97 1.90
N GLN A 69 -17.46 0.12 2.64
CA GLN A 69 -17.94 1.44 2.24
C GLN A 69 -17.13 2.54 2.95
N ALA A 70 -16.54 3.43 2.18
CA ALA A 70 -15.97 4.67 2.69
C ALA A 70 -17.05 5.76 2.87
N TYR A 71 -17.00 6.45 4.00
CA TYR A 71 -17.80 7.63 4.30
C TYR A 71 -16.89 8.86 4.24
N LEU A 72 -16.72 9.42 3.03
CA LEU A 72 -15.68 10.42 2.75
C LEU A 72 -15.79 11.68 3.61
N ASP A 73 -17.00 12.17 3.88
CA ASP A 73 -17.19 13.39 4.70
C ASP A 73 -17.00 13.12 6.20
N ALA A 74 -17.26 11.89 6.65
CA ALA A 74 -17.04 11.47 8.03
C ALA A 74 -15.62 10.95 8.27
N HIS A 75 -14.84 10.76 7.21
CA HIS A 75 -13.54 10.09 7.23
C HIS A 75 -13.55 8.70 7.88
N MET A 76 -14.62 7.94 7.67
CA MET A 76 -14.81 6.61 8.26
C MET A 76 -14.82 5.51 7.22
N ILE A 77 -14.43 4.30 7.64
CA ILE A 77 -14.49 3.07 6.87
C ILE A 77 -15.51 2.13 7.51
N GLY A 78 -16.53 1.73 6.76
CA GLY A 78 -17.45 0.66 7.13
C GLY A 78 -17.03 -0.66 6.49
N ILE A 79 -16.88 -1.72 7.28
CA ILE A 79 -16.58 -3.07 6.81
C ILE A 79 -17.74 -4.01 7.12
N ASN A 80 -18.20 -4.75 6.11
CA ASN A 80 -19.21 -5.78 6.30
C ASN A 80 -18.61 -6.97 7.04
N PRO A 81 -19.15 -7.37 8.20
CA PRO A 81 -18.61 -8.49 8.99
C PRO A 81 -18.71 -9.85 8.27
N THR A 82 -19.48 -9.97 7.17
CA THR A 82 -19.54 -11.18 6.34
C THR A 82 -18.51 -11.19 5.21
N THR A 83 -17.66 -10.17 5.11
CA THR A 83 -16.55 -10.13 4.14
C THR A 83 -15.64 -11.35 4.34
N PRO A 84 -15.33 -12.13 3.28
CA PRO A 84 -14.40 -13.25 3.39
C PRO A 84 -13.07 -12.81 3.99
N CYS A 85 -12.53 -13.61 4.91
CA CYS A 85 -11.35 -13.23 5.70
C CYS A 85 -10.15 -12.84 4.82
N ASP A 86 -9.91 -13.59 3.75
CA ASP A 86 -8.83 -13.35 2.78
C ASP A 86 -8.98 -12.03 2.00
N MET A 87 -10.18 -11.43 2.01
CA MET A 87 -10.48 -10.17 1.37
C MET A 87 -10.46 -8.97 2.32
N VAL A 88 -10.58 -9.18 3.63
CA VAL A 88 -10.72 -8.10 4.63
C VAL A 88 -9.65 -7.03 4.46
N SER A 89 -8.39 -7.46 4.38
CA SER A 89 -7.27 -6.52 4.27
C SER A 89 -7.24 -5.77 2.93
N SER A 90 -7.75 -6.36 1.84
CA SER A 90 -7.86 -5.66 0.56
C SER A 90 -9.00 -4.64 0.55
N VAL A 91 -10.15 -5.00 1.13
CA VAL A 91 -11.31 -4.12 1.26
C VAL A 91 -10.98 -2.91 2.14
N ILE A 92 -10.38 -3.12 3.31
CA ILE A 92 -9.98 -2.00 4.20
C ILE A 92 -9.03 -1.05 3.48
N ARG A 93 -8.00 -1.55 2.77
CA ARG A 93 -7.06 -0.69 2.02
C ARG A 93 -7.74 0.08 0.88
N HIS A 94 -8.74 -0.51 0.23
CA HIS A 94 -9.54 0.17 -0.81
C HIS A 94 -10.36 1.31 -0.21
N GLU A 95 -11.15 1.02 0.82
CA GLU A 95 -11.98 2.05 1.46
C GLU A 95 -11.13 3.13 2.15
N TRP A 96 -9.97 2.75 2.69
CA TRP A 96 -8.99 3.71 3.19
C TRP A 96 -8.53 4.68 2.11
N ALA A 97 -8.25 4.21 0.90
CA ALA A 97 -7.86 5.08 -0.19
C ALA A 97 -8.98 6.08 -0.55
N HIS A 98 -10.25 5.68 -0.50
CA HIS A 98 -11.38 6.61 -0.63
C HIS A 98 -11.44 7.64 0.49
N VAL A 99 -11.23 7.23 1.74
CA VAL A 99 -11.15 8.19 2.86
C VAL A 99 -10.01 9.19 2.65
N GLN A 100 -8.84 8.75 2.16
CA GLN A 100 -7.74 9.66 1.81
C GLN A 100 -8.10 10.60 0.67
N GLN A 101 -8.85 10.14 -0.34
CA GLN A 101 -9.38 11.02 -1.40
C GLN A 101 -10.29 12.10 -0.82
N GLY A 102 -11.18 11.72 0.12
CA GLY A 102 -12.02 12.65 0.86
C GLY A 102 -11.22 13.66 1.66
N ARG A 103 -10.26 13.21 2.48
CA ARG A 103 -9.42 14.07 3.31
C ARG A 103 -8.59 15.06 2.48
N LEU A 104 -8.01 14.60 1.36
CA LEU A 104 -7.19 15.44 0.49
C LEU A 104 -8.01 16.45 -0.32
N ALA A 105 -9.18 16.04 -0.82
CA ALA A 105 -10.03 16.90 -1.65
C ALA A 105 -10.95 17.82 -0.83
N GLY A 106 -11.22 17.49 0.43
CA GLY A 106 -12.14 18.23 1.29
C GLY A 106 -13.58 17.71 1.23
N GLY A 107 -13.78 16.39 1.19
CA GLY A 107 -15.07 15.72 1.24
C GLY A 107 -15.50 15.04 -0.07
N LEU A 108 -16.68 14.42 -0.06
CA LEU A 108 -17.22 13.61 -1.16
C LEU A 108 -17.36 14.39 -2.47
N ASP A 109 -18.04 15.54 -2.42
CA ASP A 109 -18.28 16.36 -3.61
C ASP A 109 -16.99 16.85 -4.26
N ALA A 110 -16.00 17.21 -3.44
CA ALA A 110 -14.71 17.67 -3.92
C ALA A 110 -13.87 16.51 -4.47
N ALA A 111 -13.94 15.32 -3.85
CA ALA A 111 -13.31 14.12 -4.37
C ALA A 111 -13.88 13.74 -5.74
N TRP A 112 -15.21 13.76 -5.91
CA TRP A 112 -15.84 13.53 -7.22
C TRP A 112 -15.42 14.55 -8.27
N ARG A 113 -15.31 15.84 -7.92
CA ARG A 113 -14.79 16.86 -8.85
C ARG A 113 -13.33 16.63 -9.23
N LYS A 114 -12.49 16.16 -8.30
CA LYS A 114 -11.05 15.90 -8.55
C LYS A 114 -10.85 14.65 -9.39
N TYR A 115 -11.47 13.53 -9.01
CA TYR A 115 -11.18 12.22 -9.61
C TYR A 115 -12.19 11.80 -10.68
N GLY A 116 -13.44 12.25 -10.60
CA GLY A 116 -14.51 11.83 -11.51
C GLY A 116 -14.63 10.31 -11.58
N ASP A 117 -14.74 9.78 -12.81
CA ASP A 117 -14.80 8.34 -13.07
C ASP A 117 -13.53 7.57 -12.64
N ARG A 118 -12.44 8.27 -12.29
CA ARG A 118 -11.20 7.66 -11.81
C ARG A 118 -11.21 7.39 -10.30
N LEU A 119 -12.27 7.76 -9.58
CA LEU A 119 -12.35 7.62 -8.12
C LEU A 119 -12.07 6.18 -7.65
N GLU A 120 -12.74 5.20 -8.26
CA GLU A 120 -12.58 3.77 -7.94
C GLU A 120 -11.21 3.22 -8.39
N ILE A 121 -10.76 3.54 -9.61
CA ILE A 121 -9.49 3.00 -10.10
C ILE A 121 -8.28 3.55 -9.32
N VAL A 122 -8.33 4.82 -8.89
CA VAL A 122 -7.28 5.39 -8.04
C VAL A 122 -7.26 4.72 -6.67
N ALA A 123 -8.43 4.41 -6.08
CA ALA A 123 -8.51 3.67 -4.83
C ALA A 123 -7.90 2.27 -4.96
N ASP A 124 -8.22 1.56 -6.05
CA ASP A 124 -7.66 0.25 -6.37
C ASP A 124 -6.14 0.29 -6.61
N CYS A 125 -5.64 1.29 -7.32
CA CYS A 125 -4.21 1.47 -7.54
C CYS A 125 -3.48 1.78 -6.23
N THR A 126 -4.09 2.56 -5.33
CA THR A 126 -3.55 2.85 -4.00
C THR A 126 -3.52 1.59 -3.13
N SER A 127 -4.63 0.84 -3.11
CA SER A 127 -4.74 -0.39 -2.33
C SER A 127 -3.76 -1.47 -2.84
N TRP A 128 -3.58 -1.58 -4.16
CA TRP A 128 -2.57 -2.43 -4.77
C TRP A 128 -1.14 -2.06 -4.35
N LEU A 129 -0.80 -0.76 -4.34
CA LEU A 129 0.51 -0.28 -3.86
C LEU A 129 0.74 -0.59 -2.37
N LEU A 130 -0.33 -0.72 -1.58
CA LEU A 130 -0.31 -1.16 -0.18
C LEU A 130 -0.33 -2.69 0.00
N GLY A 131 -0.28 -3.45 -1.09
CA GLY A 131 -0.22 -4.91 -1.06
C GLY A 131 -1.57 -5.64 -1.10
N SER A 132 -2.67 -4.96 -1.45
CA SER A 132 -3.95 -5.63 -1.72
C SER A 132 -3.80 -6.68 -2.82
N LYS A 133 -4.41 -7.85 -2.59
CA LYS A 133 -4.46 -8.96 -3.56
C LYS A 133 -5.70 -8.88 -4.46
N HIS A 134 -6.74 -8.19 -4.00
CA HIS A 134 -7.99 -8.03 -4.72
C HIS A 134 -8.24 -6.56 -5.05
N THR A 135 -8.18 -6.23 -6.34
CA THR A 135 -8.38 -4.88 -6.88
C THR A 135 -9.24 -4.97 -8.15
N PRO A 136 -10.58 -5.03 -8.02
CA PRO A 136 -11.47 -5.42 -9.11
C PRO A 136 -11.48 -4.44 -10.29
N TYR A 137 -11.42 -3.13 -10.06
CA TYR A 137 -11.37 -2.11 -11.12
C TYR A 137 -10.03 -2.13 -11.86
N ARG A 138 -8.93 -2.32 -11.13
CA ARG A 138 -7.59 -2.51 -11.75
C ARG A 138 -7.54 -3.79 -12.56
N GLN A 139 -8.10 -4.88 -12.04
CA GLN A 139 -8.17 -6.16 -12.76
C GLN A 139 -9.06 -6.05 -13.99
N GLN A 140 -10.23 -5.43 -13.88
CA GLN A 140 -11.13 -5.19 -15.01
C GLN A 140 -10.42 -4.42 -16.14
N ARG A 141 -9.67 -3.36 -15.82
CA ARG A 141 -8.89 -2.64 -16.86
C ARG A 141 -7.86 -3.53 -17.56
N ILE A 142 -7.17 -4.40 -16.82
CA ILE A 142 -6.22 -5.37 -17.40
C ILE A 142 -6.96 -6.32 -18.34
N ASP A 143 -8.09 -6.85 -17.90
CA ASP A 143 -8.92 -7.78 -18.67
C ASP A 143 -9.46 -7.11 -19.95
N ASP A 144 -9.78 -5.82 -19.89
CA ASP A 144 -10.20 -4.97 -21.01
C ASP A 144 -9.03 -4.48 -21.89
N HIS A 145 -7.83 -5.05 -21.74
CA HIS A 145 -6.61 -4.71 -22.50
C HIS A 145 -6.07 -3.29 -22.29
N PHE A 146 -6.44 -2.63 -21.19
CA PHE A 146 -5.84 -1.37 -20.75
C PHE A 146 -4.74 -1.61 -19.71
N PRO A 147 -3.85 -0.63 -19.48
CA PRO A 147 -2.99 -0.64 -18.30
C PRO A 147 -3.86 -0.65 -17.04
N GLY A 148 -3.65 -1.61 -16.13
CA GLY A 148 -4.42 -1.69 -14.88
C GLY A 148 -4.42 -0.36 -14.12
N CYS A 149 -3.25 0.27 -13.99
CA CYS A 149 -3.11 1.65 -13.51
C CYS A 149 -2.39 2.48 -14.57
N THR A 150 -2.94 3.63 -14.94
CA THR A 150 -2.23 4.60 -15.81
C THR A 150 -1.17 5.37 -15.01
N ALA A 151 -0.31 6.13 -15.70
CA ALA A 151 0.66 7.00 -15.04
C ALA A 151 -0.02 8.05 -14.14
N ALA A 152 -1.17 8.58 -14.56
CA ALA A 152 -1.97 9.50 -13.75
C ALA A 152 -2.55 8.80 -12.51
N ASP A 153 -3.08 7.59 -12.66
CA ASP A 153 -3.65 6.83 -11.53
C ASP A 153 -2.58 6.53 -10.47
N LEU A 154 -1.37 6.18 -10.90
CA LEU A 154 -0.24 5.95 -10.00
C LEU A 154 0.32 7.23 -9.37
N ALA A 155 0.20 8.39 -10.04
CA ALA A 155 0.59 9.66 -9.46
C ALA A 155 -0.36 10.05 -8.32
N ASP A 156 -1.67 10.00 -8.59
CA ASP A 156 -2.72 10.28 -7.60
C ASP A 156 -2.63 9.26 -6.43
N ALA A 157 -2.46 7.97 -6.72
CA ALA A 157 -2.33 6.95 -5.69
C ALA A 157 -1.14 7.21 -4.76
N ARG A 158 0.02 7.61 -5.30
CA ARG A 158 1.19 7.95 -4.48
C ARG A 158 0.99 9.24 -3.68
N GLU A 159 0.25 10.21 -4.21
CA GLU A 159 -0.15 11.40 -3.46
C GLU A 159 -0.96 11.01 -2.22
N LEU A 160 -1.94 10.11 -2.36
CA LEU A 160 -2.77 9.61 -1.25
C LEU A 160 -1.93 8.90 -0.17
N LEU A 161 -0.92 8.12 -0.57
CA LEU A 161 0.00 7.45 0.36
C LEU A 161 0.91 8.43 1.12
N GLY A 162 1.25 9.56 0.51
CA GLY A 162 2.05 10.61 1.13
C GLY A 162 1.23 11.55 2.02
N PHE A 163 -0.10 11.57 1.87
CA PHE A 163 -0.97 12.46 2.61
C PHE A 163 -1.10 12.03 4.08
N ARG A 164 -0.73 12.95 4.98
CA ARG A 164 -1.01 12.85 6.41
C ARG A 164 -2.06 13.88 6.76
N SER A 165 -3.07 13.51 7.55
CA SER A 165 -4.08 14.48 7.96
C SER A 165 -3.41 15.55 8.84
N PRO A 166 -3.76 16.85 8.69
CA PRO A 166 -3.31 17.89 9.62
C PRO A 166 -3.66 17.57 11.09
N ALA A 167 -4.71 16.79 11.33
CA ALA A 167 -5.07 16.31 12.66
C ALA A 167 -3.97 15.40 13.28
N ASP A 168 -3.24 14.64 12.46
CA ASP A 168 -2.16 13.74 12.91
C ASP A 168 -0.89 14.51 13.34
N VAL A 169 -0.76 15.77 12.92
CA VAL A 169 0.40 16.63 13.24
C VAL A 169 0.22 17.31 14.60
N SER A 170 -1.02 17.49 15.05
CA SER A 170 -1.35 18.26 16.25
C SER A 170 -1.24 17.48 17.57
N VAL A 171 -0.91 16.19 17.52
CA VAL A 171 -0.87 15.27 18.69
C VAL A 171 0.58 14.84 19.05
N ARG A 172 1.60 15.53 18.54
CA ARG A 172 3.01 15.26 18.85
C ARG A 172 3.66 16.35 19.68
#